data_AF-A0A661YMJ0-F1
#
_entry.id   AF-A0A661YMJ0-F1
#
_cell.length_a   1.000
_cell.length_b   1.000
_cell.length_c   1.000
_cell.angle_alpha   90.00
_cell.angle_beta   90.00
_cell.angle_gamma   90.00
#
_symmetry.space_group_name_H-M   'P 1'
#
loop_
_entity.id
_entity.type
_entity.pdbx_description
1 polymer ?
#
loop_
_entity_poly.entity_id
_entity_poly.type
_entity_poly.pdbx_seq_one_letter_code
_entity_poly.pdbx_strand_id
1 'polypeptide(L)'
;MVAISCSHEWIKDVKINEIDFDKIRYSCNESDTISIIGFMKNDNEIQGYPCKKGWVHFTKEKEIKLFCLSKAYTIGHTKLPSMCWIIDARNDDFITVVFPNDTIIQGFSVRGGGGAKGVRTVFTKKGVLKSFFPSKDFIRNNVTYKRSLLNPVDILPNGSIEQN
;
A
#
# COMPACT_ATOMS: atom_id res chain seq x y z
N MET A 1 21.37 -23.05 -0.98
CA MET A 1 20.05 -22.49 -0.61
C MET A 1 19.90 -22.73 0.89
N VAL A 2 19.89 -21.69 1.72
CA VAL A 2 19.69 -21.86 3.17
C VAL A 2 18.23 -22.26 3.39
N ALA A 3 18.00 -23.48 3.89
CA ALA A 3 16.69 -23.89 4.37
C ALA A 3 16.39 -23.07 5.63
N ILE A 4 15.62 -22.00 5.49
CA ILE A 4 15.23 -21.16 6.62
C ILE A 4 14.09 -21.90 7.31
N SER A 5 14.38 -22.52 8.46
CA SER A 5 13.35 -23.13 9.31
C SER A 5 12.34 -22.06 9.69
N CYS A 6 11.06 -22.36 9.51
CA CYS A 6 9.95 -21.49 9.93
C CYS A 6 10.13 -21.05 11.39
N SER A 7 10.45 -19.77 11.57
CA SER A 7 10.76 -19.17 12.86
C SER A 7 10.02 -17.85 12.97
N HIS A 8 9.25 -17.71 14.04
CA HIS A 8 8.61 -16.45 14.42
C HIS A 8 9.60 -15.41 14.97
N GLU A 9 10.88 -15.79 15.08
CA GLU A 9 11.94 -14.93 15.62
C GLU A 9 12.44 -13.95 14.56
N TRP A 10 12.97 -12.84 15.06
CA TRP A 10 13.63 -11.85 14.22
C TRP A 10 15.09 -12.26 13.99
N ILE A 11 15.44 -12.53 12.74
CA ILE A 11 16.81 -12.69 12.30
C ILE A 11 17.37 -11.30 12.02
N LYS A 12 18.51 -10.94 12.62
CA LYS A 12 19.11 -9.61 12.54
C LYS A 12 20.21 -9.54 11.48
N ASP A 13 20.46 -8.34 10.98
CA ASP A 13 21.60 -8.02 10.09
C ASP A 13 21.69 -8.94 8.86
N VAL A 14 20.56 -9.14 8.19
CA VAL A 14 20.43 -10.06 7.06
C VAL A 14 20.44 -9.29 5.74
N LYS A 15 21.07 -9.87 4.72
CA LYS A 15 20.98 -9.41 3.34
C LYS A 15 20.15 -10.38 2.50
N ILE A 16 19.11 -9.90 1.82
CA ILE A 16 18.28 -10.70 0.90
C ILE A 16 18.11 -9.93 -0.39
N ASN A 17 18.41 -10.57 -1.53
CA ASN A 17 18.29 -9.96 -2.86
C ASN A 17 18.93 -8.57 -2.92
N GLU A 18 20.16 -8.47 -2.39
CA GLU A 18 20.93 -7.21 -2.32
C GLU A 18 20.35 -6.11 -1.40
N ILE A 19 19.25 -6.38 -0.70
CA ILE A 19 18.66 -5.47 0.28
C ILE A 19 19.20 -5.79 1.67
N ASP A 20 19.75 -4.78 2.33
CA ASP A 20 20.20 -4.88 3.72
C ASP A 20 19.05 -4.62 4.70
N PHE A 21 18.82 -5.57 5.62
CA PHE A 21 17.79 -5.49 6.66
C PHE A 21 18.42 -5.41 8.05
N ASP A 22 17.90 -4.53 8.90
CA ASP A 22 18.17 -4.55 10.35
C ASP A 22 17.65 -5.86 10.95
N LYS A 23 16.46 -6.27 10.52
CA LYS A 23 15.84 -7.52 10.93
C LYS A 23 14.79 -8.00 9.95
N ILE A 24 14.61 -9.31 9.90
CA ILE A 24 13.57 -10.00 9.12
C ILE A 24 12.94 -11.10 9.94
N ARG A 25 11.66 -11.37 9.72
CA ARG A 25 10.97 -12.55 10.26
C ARG A 25 10.13 -13.21 9.17
N TYR A 26 9.93 -14.51 9.31
CA TYR A 26 9.11 -15.31 8.42
C TYR A 26 7.81 -15.65 9.17
N SER A 27 6.66 -15.30 8.59
CA SER A 27 5.38 -15.78 9.09
C SER A 27 5.09 -17.10 8.40
N CYS A 28 4.79 -18.14 9.18
CA CYS A 28 4.53 -19.47 8.64
C CYS A 28 3.18 -20.03 9.08
N ASN A 29 2.63 -20.93 8.26
CA ASN A 29 1.57 -21.85 8.64
C ASN A 29 2.19 -23.25 8.64
N GLU A 30 2.29 -23.89 9.79
CA GLU A 30 3.02 -25.14 9.95
C GLU A 30 4.48 -25.00 9.43
N SER A 31 4.83 -25.72 8.37
CA SER A 31 6.14 -25.67 7.70
C SER A 31 6.22 -24.68 6.53
N ASP A 32 5.11 -24.07 6.11
CA ASP A 32 5.06 -23.23 4.92
C ASP A 32 5.17 -21.75 5.27
N THR A 33 6.14 -21.06 4.66
CA THR A 33 6.19 -19.60 4.74
C THR A 33 4.99 -19.00 4.02
N ILE A 34 4.31 -18.05 4.67
CA ILE A 34 3.16 -17.30 4.12
C ILE A 34 3.57 -15.88 3.74
N SER A 35 4.39 -15.25 4.58
CA SER A 35 4.86 -13.88 4.34
C SER A 35 6.21 -13.63 4.98
N ILE A 36 6.92 -12.65 4.46
CA ILE A 36 8.22 -12.22 4.97
C ILE A 36 8.08 -10.76 5.38
N ILE A 37 8.52 -10.42 6.58
CA ILE A 37 8.43 -9.06 7.11
C ILE A 37 9.84 -8.60 7.44
N GLY A 38 10.27 -7.51 6.80
CA GLY A 38 11.60 -6.95 6.96
C GLY A 38 11.58 -5.50 7.44
N PHE A 39 12.66 -5.07 8.08
CA PHE A 39 12.97 -3.68 8.35
C PHE A 39 14.28 -3.31 7.61
N MET A 40 14.16 -2.57 6.52
CA MET A 40 15.30 -2.19 5.66
C MET A 40 16.15 -1.10 6.30
N LYS A 41 17.47 -1.21 6.16
CA LYS A 41 18.42 -0.20 6.67
C LYS A 41 18.39 1.10 5.87
N ASN A 42 18.23 0.97 4.56
CA ASN A 42 18.32 2.07 3.60
C ASN A 42 17.09 2.11 2.70
N ASP A 43 16.85 3.27 2.09
CA ASP A 43 15.93 3.38 0.96
C ASP A 43 16.47 2.50 -0.17
N ASN A 44 15.60 1.77 -0.86
CA ASN A 44 16.02 0.84 -1.91
C ASN A 44 14.95 0.74 -3.01
N GLU A 45 15.36 0.39 -4.23
CA GLU A 45 14.42 0.06 -5.30
C GLU A 45 14.12 -1.43 -5.28
N ILE A 46 12.84 -1.78 -5.14
CA ILE A 46 12.40 -3.16 -5.05
C ILE A 46 11.35 -3.39 -6.12
N GLN A 47 11.70 -4.20 -7.13
CA GLN A 47 10.81 -4.56 -8.23
C GLN A 47 10.22 -3.32 -8.94
N GLY A 48 11.06 -2.29 -9.14
CA GLY A 48 10.69 -1.02 -9.76
C GLY A 48 10.06 0.01 -8.81
N TYR A 49 9.76 -0.35 -7.55
CA TYR A 49 9.20 0.57 -6.58
C TYR A 49 10.27 1.25 -5.73
N PRO A 50 10.25 2.59 -5.60
CA PRO A 50 11.18 3.30 -4.73
C PRO A 50 10.71 3.20 -3.27
N CYS A 51 11.27 2.26 -2.53
CA CYS A 51 10.86 1.95 -1.17
C CYS A 51 11.70 2.73 -0.16
N LYS A 52 11.02 3.33 0.83
CA LYS A 52 11.63 3.99 1.98
C LYS A 52 12.19 2.95 2.94
N LYS A 53 13.32 3.25 3.55
CA LYS A 53 13.88 2.51 4.68
C LYS A 53 12.83 2.23 5.74
N GLY A 54 13.03 1.13 6.46
CA GLY A 54 12.10 0.64 7.46
C GLY A 54 11.21 -0.48 6.92
N TRP A 55 9.94 -0.46 7.35
CA TRP A 55 9.09 -1.64 7.33
C TRP A 55 8.57 -2.01 5.92
N VAL A 56 8.79 -3.26 5.52
CA VAL A 56 8.35 -3.82 4.23
C VAL A 56 7.84 -5.25 4.42
N HIS A 57 6.80 -5.63 3.68
CA HIS A 57 6.28 -7.00 3.63
C HIS A 57 6.45 -7.58 2.24
N PHE A 58 6.75 -8.87 2.19
CA PHE A 58 6.78 -9.66 0.98
C PHE A 58 5.84 -10.88 1.09
N THR A 59 5.45 -11.41 -0.06
CA THR A 59 4.85 -12.74 -0.19
C THR A 59 5.90 -13.84 0.10
N LYS A 60 5.47 -15.10 0.15
CA LYS A 60 6.40 -16.24 0.27
C LYS A 60 7.30 -16.40 -0.96
N GLU A 61 6.83 -15.95 -2.13
CA GLU A 61 7.59 -15.85 -3.39
C GLU A 61 8.53 -14.64 -3.42
N LYS A 62 8.67 -13.90 -2.31
CA LYS A 62 9.52 -12.70 -2.17
C LYS A 62 9.08 -11.53 -3.05
N GLU A 63 7.79 -11.47 -3.39
CA GLU A 63 7.22 -10.32 -4.07
C GLU A 63 6.79 -9.26 -3.07
N ILE A 64 7.07 -7.99 -3.35
CA ILE A 64 6.71 -6.91 -2.44
C ILE A 64 5.19 -6.77 -2.36
N LYS A 65 4.68 -6.69 -1.12
CA LYS A 65 3.25 -6.65 -0.82
C LYS A 65 2.83 -5.38 -0.10
N LEU A 66 3.66 -4.89 0.83
CA LEU A 66 3.36 -3.70 1.61
C LEU A 66 4.63 -2.90 1.87
N PHE A 67 4.65 -1.62 1.53
CA PHE A 67 5.83 -0.76 1.67
C PHE A 67 5.47 0.72 1.69
N CYS A 68 6.42 1.57 2.10
CA CYS A 68 6.28 3.02 2.05
C CYS A 68 7.13 3.58 0.90
N LEU A 69 6.61 4.55 0.13
CA LEU A 69 7.36 5.19 -0.94
C LEU A 69 8.42 6.15 -0.41
N SER A 70 9.67 6.05 -0.88
CA SER A 70 10.75 6.99 -0.53
C SER A 70 10.65 8.32 -1.29
N LYS A 71 10.19 8.27 -2.55
CA LYS A 71 9.99 9.42 -3.43
C LYS A 71 8.63 9.32 -4.14
N ALA A 72 8.23 10.40 -4.81
CA ALA A 72 7.03 10.36 -5.65
C ALA A 72 7.15 9.26 -6.71
N TYR A 73 6.04 8.59 -6.99
CA TYR A 73 5.97 7.45 -7.92
C TYR A 73 4.68 7.51 -8.71
N THR A 74 4.68 6.97 -9.92
CA THR A 74 3.51 6.98 -10.80
C THR A 74 2.98 5.56 -10.95
N ILE A 75 1.72 5.34 -10.57
CA ILE A 75 0.99 4.09 -10.82
C ILE A 75 0.02 4.34 -11.96
N GLY A 76 0.30 3.74 -13.12
CA GLY A 76 -0.44 4.00 -14.35
C GLY A 76 -0.40 5.50 -14.72
N HIS A 77 -1.53 6.20 -14.66
CA HIS A 77 -1.60 7.65 -14.89
C HIS A 77 -1.74 8.49 -13.61
N THR A 78 -1.69 7.88 -12.43
CA THR A 78 -1.81 8.61 -11.15
C THR A 78 -0.45 8.79 -10.50
N LYS A 79 -0.10 10.05 -10.23
CA LYS A 79 1.09 10.44 -9.48
C LYS A 79 0.82 10.36 -7.98
N LEU A 80 1.56 9.54 -7.27
CA LEU A 80 1.53 9.41 -5.82
C LEU A 80 2.69 10.20 -5.21
N PRO A 81 2.46 10.95 -4.12
CA PRO A 81 3.54 11.60 -3.39
C PRO A 81 4.40 10.57 -2.65
N SER A 82 5.58 10.99 -2.19
CA SER A 82 6.38 10.22 -1.24
C SER A 82 5.60 9.96 0.05
N MET A 83 6.06 9.00 0.86
CA MET A 83 5.48 8.65 2.16
C MET A 83 4.10 7.98 2.10
N CYS A 84 3.54 7.74 0.92
CA CYS A 84 2.39 6.85 0.78
C CYS A 84 2.77 5.42 1.13
N TRP A 85 1.87 4.73 1.83
CA TRP A 85 1.95 3.28 1.97
C TRP A 85 1.21 2.62 0.83
N ILE A 86 1.85 1.66 0.19
CA ILE A 86 1.29 0.88 -0.91
C ILE A 86 1.04 -0.53 -0.38
N ILE A 87 -0.13 -1.06 -0.70
CA ILE A 87 -0.48 -2.47 -0.53
C ILE A 87 -0.82 -2.99 -1.93
N ASP A 88 0.10 -3.79 -2.48
CA ASP A 88 0.00 -4.39 -3.82
C ASP A 88 -0.16 -5.90 -3.65
N ALA A 89 -1.40 -6.36 -3.69
CA ALA A 89 -1.67 -7.78 -3.83
C ALA A 89 -1.54 -8.09 -5.32
N ARG A 90 -0.33 -8.42 -5.81
CA ARG A 90 0.00 -8.52 -7.24
C ARG A 90 -0.97 -9.31 -8.12
N ASN A 91 -1.74 -10.24 -7.55
CA ASN A 91 -2.77 -11.01 -8.26
C ASN A 91 -4.12 -10.30 -8.41
N ASP A 92 -4.24 -9.08 -7.89
CA ASP A 92 -5.42 -8.22 -7.97
C ASP A 92 -5.23 -7.16 -9.07
N ASP A 93 -6.33 -6.72 -9.68
CA ASP A 93 -6.35 -5.58 -10.62
C ASP A 93 -6.26 -4.24 -9.90
N PHE A 94 -6.25 -4.27 -8.56
CA PHE A 94 -6.24 -3.10 -7.70
C PHE A 94 -4.95 -2.94 -6.89
N ILE A 95 -4.65 -1.68 -6.58
CA ILE A 95 -3.62 -1.29 -5.62
C ILE A 95 -4.28 -0.42 -4.56
N THR A 96 -3.98 -0.71 -3.30
CA THR A 96 -4.41 0.12 -2.18
C THR A 96 -3.29 1.06 -1.77
N VAL A 97 -3.65 2.33 -1.54
CA VAL A 97 -2.74 3.40 -1.13
C VAL A 97 -3.27 4.02 0.15
N VAL A 98 -2.39 4.24 1.12
CA VAL A 98 -2.67 5.09 2.29
C VAL A 98 -1.83 6.34 2.16
N PHE A 99 -2.50 7.48 1.98
CA PHE A 99 -1.84 8.78 1.89
C PHE A 99 -1.36 9.26 3.27
N PRO A 100 -0.19 9.95 3.34
CA PRO A 100 0.31 10.47 4.60
C PRO A 100 -0.58 11.60 5.14
N ASN A 101 -1.16 12.43 4.25
CA ASN A 101 -2.03 13.56 4.56
C ASN A 101 -3.21 13.57 3.60
N ASP A 102 -4.26 14.34 3.94
CA ASP A 102 -5.34 14.64 3.01
C ASP A 102 -4.79 15.25 1.71
N THR A 103 -5.37 14.85 0.58
CA THR A 103 -4.86 15.23 -0.76
C THR A 103 -5.99 15.31 -1.77
N ILE A 104 -5.69 15.80 -2.98
CA ILE A 104 -6.60 15.79 -4.12
C ILE A 104 -6.15 14.72 -5.11
N ILE A 105 -7.06 13.80 -5.46
CA ILE A 105 -6.84 12.75 -6.46
C ILE A 105 -7.99 12.78 -7.44
N GLN A 106 -7.68 12.98 -8.72
CA GLN A 106 -8.68 12.96 -9.82
C GLN A 106 -9.89 13.88 -9.53
N GLY A 107 -9.64 15.03 -8.89
CA GLY A 107 -10.67 16.00 -8.51
C GLY A 107 -11.37 15.72 -7.17
N PHE A 108 -11.13 14.58 -6.53
CA PHE A 108 -11.73 14.23 -5.24
C PHE A 108 -10.81 14.59 -4.07
N SER A 109 -11.42 15.11 -3.00
CA SER A 109 -10.76 15.39 -1.73
C SER A 109 -10.63 14.09 -0.94
N VAL A 110 -9.47 13.45 -1.02
CA VAL A 110 -9.18 12.15 -0.43
C VAL A 110 -8.55 12.32 0.94
N ARG A 111 -9.04 11.55 1.92
CA ARG A 111 -8.54 11.52 3.27
C ARG A 111 -7.22 10.75 3.37
N GLY A 112 -6.23 11.35 4.03
CA GLY A 112 -5.02 10.69 4.49
C GLY A 112 -5.23 9.99 5.81
N GLY A 113 -4.34 9.06 6.14
CA GLY A 113 -4.47 8.26 7.37
C GLY A 113 -3.18 8.01 8.13
N GLY A 114 -2.02 8.37 7.57
CA GLY A 114 -0.72 8.18 8.20
C GLY A 114 -0.38 6.70 8.49
N GLY A 115 0.59 6.15 7.77
CA GLY A 115 1.10 4.80 8.08
C GLY A 115 0.37 3.65 7.37
N ALA A 116 0.89 2.43 7.55
CA ALA A 116 0.42 1.23 6.84
C ALA A 116 -1.03 0.81 7.16
N LYS A 117 -1.59 1.26 8.29
CA LYS A 117 -2.94 0.93 8.76
C LYS A 117 -3.93 2.09 8.65
N GLY A 118 -3.53 3.19 8.03
CA GLY A 118 -4.40 4.35 7.86
C GLY A 118 -5.53 4.13 6.84
N VAL A 119 -6.26 5.21 6.59
CA VAL A 119 -7.38 5.28 5.65
C VAL A 119 -6.93 4.87 4.25
N ARG A 120 -7.62 3.88 3.69
CA ARG A 120 -7.26 3.26 2.41
C ARG A 120 -7.96 3.97 1.26
N THR A 121 -7.22 4.15 0.18
CA THR A 121 -7.72 4.57 -1.13
C THR A 121 -7.38 3.48 -2.14
N VAL A 122 -8.33 3.05 -2.95
CA VAL A 122 -8.16 1.95 -3.90
C VAL A 122 -8.09 2.52 -5.31
N PHE A 123 -7.11 2.04 -6.09
CA PHE A 123 -6.94 2.35 -7.49
C PHE A 123 -6.94 1.06 -8.31
N THR A 124 -7.31 1.12 -9.59
CA THR A 124 -6.87 0.10 -10.55
C THR A 124 -5.36 0.21 -10.77
N LYS A 125 -4.70 -0.85 -11.25
CA LYS A 125 -3.30 -0.80 -11.68
C LYS A 125 -3.02 0.21 -12.80
N LYS A 126 -4.05 0.58 -13.57
CA LYS A 126 -3.97 1.67 -14.55
C LYS A 126 -3.98 3.06 -13.91
N GLY A 127 -4.19 3.14 -12.59
CA GLY A 127 -4.23 4.38 -11.82
C GLY A 127 -5.62 5.00 -11.72
N VAL A 128 -6.71 4.34 -12.12
CA VAL A 128 -8.07 4.90 -12.00
C VAL A 128 -8.55 4.78 -10.54
N LEU A 129 -9.05 5.86 -9.95
CA LEU A 129 -9.59 5.84 -8.59
C LEU A 129 -10.86 4.98 -8.52
N LYS A 130 -10.92 4.07 -7.55
CA LYS A 130 -12.02 3.10 -7.37
C LYS A 130 -12.79 3.27 -6.07
N SER A 131 -12.11 3.57 -4.98
CA SER A 131 -12.73 3.75 -3.68
C SER A 131 -11.89 4.69 -2.84
N PHE A 132 -12.51 5.59 -2.08
CA PHE A 132 -11.82 6.50 -1.18
C PHE A 132 -12.71 6.98 -0.06
N PHE A 133 -12.10 7.46 1.02
CA PHE A 133 -12.83 8.18 2.06
C PHE A 133 -12.68 9.69 1.83
N PRO A 134 -13.78 10.45 1.73
CA PRO A 134 -13.69 11.89 1.54
C PRO A 134 -13.12 12.59 2.79
N SER A 135 -12.22 13.57 2.59
CA SER A 135 -11.74 14.42 3.67
C SER A 135 -12.75 15.51 4.07
N LYS A 136 -13.63 15.90 3.15
CA LYS A 136 -14.73 16.85 3.34
C LYS A 136 -15.97 16.41 2.58
N ASP A 137 -17.13 16.87 3.04
CA ASP A 137 -18.39 16.66 2.34
C ASP A 137 -18.31 17.26 0.93
N PHE A 138 -19.00 16.63 -0.03
CA PHE A 138 -19.09 17.14 -1.39
C PHE A 138 -20.43 16.77 -2.03
N ILE A 139 -20.80 17.51 -3.08
CA ILE A 139 -22.04 17.29 -3.84
C ILE A 139 -21.67 16.81 -5.23
N ARG A 140 -22.37 15.78 -5.72
CA ARG A 140 -22.29 15.33 -7.11
C ARG A 140 -23.66 14.80 -7.53
N ASN A 141 -24.12 15.18 -8.72
CA ASN A 141 -25.44 14.78 -9.24
C ASN A 141 -26.58 15.07 -8.25
N ASN A 142 -26.56 16.24 -7.58
CA ASN A 142 -27.51 16.65 -6.53
C ASN A 142 -27.58 15.73 -5.30
N VAL A 143 -26.62 14.82 -5.11
CA VAL A 143 -26.48 14.00 -3.91
C VAL A 143 -25.30 14.50 -3.08
N THR A 144 -25.52 14.66 -1.77
CA THR A 144 -24.48 15.03 -0.81
C THR A 144 -23.81 13.78 -0.27
N TYR A 145 -22.50 13.67 -0.50
CA TYR A 145 -21.65 12.61 0.03
C TYR A 145 -20.92 13.14 1.27
N LYS A 146 -21.17 12.51 2.42
CA LYS A 146 -20.65 12.99 3.70
C LYS A 146 -19.26 12.44 3.97
N ARG A 147 -18.42 13.21 4.65
CA ARG A 147 -17.17 12.71 5.23
C ARG A 147 -17.47 11.59 6.22
N SER A 148 -16.75 10.48 6.10
CA SER A 148 -16.85 9.35 7.03
C SER A 148 -15.50 8.64 7.14
N LEU A 149 -15.30 7.91 8.23
CA LEU A 149 -14.19 6.96 8.41
C LEU A 149 -14.63 5.50 8.27
N LEU A 150 -15.94 5.27 8.21
CA LEU A 150 -16.54 3.92 8.16
C LEU A 150 -17.03 3.59 6.74
N ASN A 151 -17.40 4.64 6.00
CA ASN A 151 -18.21 4.54 4.79
C ASN A 151 -17.46 5.18 3.61
N PRO A 152 -16.70 4.39 2.83
CA PRO A 152 -16.02 4.90 1.66
C PRO A 152 -17.01 5.26 0.55
N VAL A 153 -16.55 6.12 -0.35
CA VAL A 153 -17.19 6.39 -1.63
C VAL A 153 -16.55 5.50 -2.69
N ASP A 154 -17.36 4.71 -3.37
CA ASP A 154 -16.95 3.88 -4.49
C ASP A 154 -17.26 4.57 -5.82
N ILE A 155 -16.36 4.43 -6.78
CA ILE A 155 -16.50 4.90 -8.16
C ILE A 155 -16.74 3.68 -9.05
N LEU A 156 -17.95 3.60 -9.61
CA LEU A 156 -18.36 2.51 -10.48
C LEU A 156 -17.71 2.64 -11.88
N PRO A 157 -17.64 1.55 -12.67
CA PRO A 157 -17.04 1.60 -14.02
C PRO A 157 -17.67 2.61 -14.98
N ASN A 158 -18.96 2.93 -14.80
CA ASN A 158 -19.68 3.97 -15.57
C ASN A 158 -19.41 5.41 -15.06
N GLY A 159 -18.58 5.58 -14.03
CA GLY A 159 -18.25 6.86 -13.42
C GLY A 159 -19.25 7.39 -12.38
N SER A 160 -20.36 6.67 -12.13
CA SER A 160 -21.26 7.00 -11.01
C SER A 160 -20.59 6.67 -9.68
N ILE A 161 -21.13 7.24 -8.59
CA ILE A 161 -20.57 7.08 -7.26
C ILE A 161 -21.62 6.65 -6.24
N GLU A 162 -21.22 5.77 -5.35
CA GLU A 162 -22.03 5.20 -4.27
C GLU A 162 -21.27 5.36 -2.95
N GLN A 163 -21.99 5.52 -1.84
CA GLN A 163 -21.40 5.56 -0.50
C GLN A 163 -21.98 4.39 0.29
N ASN A 164 -21.10 3.45 0.67
CA ASN A 164 -21.46 2.28 1.47
C ASN A 164 -21.62 2.65 2.94
#